data_AF-A0A9R1XN30-F1
#
_entry.id   AF-A0A9R1XN30-F1
#
_cell.length_a   1.000
_cell.length_b   1.000
_cell.length_c   1.000
_cell.angle_alpha   90.00
_cell.angle_beta   90.00
_cell.angle_gamma   90.00
#
_symmetry.space_group_name_H-M   'P 1'
#
loop_
_entity.id
_entity.type
_entity.pdbx_description
1 polymer ?
#
loop_
_entity_poly.entity_id
_entity_poly.type
_entity_poly.pdbx_seq_one_letter_code
_entity_poly.pdbx_strand_id
1 'polypeptide(L)'
;MEALRVLDIILRQHATKQGCLLVRQSFFHNDVKNFADVGGGVLRCRGFHSSFRTSQGGLSLNIDVSTTMIIQPGPVVDFLIANQNVKDPYSVDWAKAKRTLKNLRVKTSPTNTEYKITGLSEKP
;
A
#
# COMPACT_ATOMS: atom_id res chain seq x y z
N MET A 1 16.49 22.81 -14.11
CA MET A 1 16.03 21.58 -13.41
C MET A 1 14.98 21.88 -12.35
N GLU A 2 15.12 22.95 -11.56
CA GLU A 2 14.17 23.29 -10.48
C GLU A 2 12.72 23.45 -10.92
N ALA A 3 12.44 24.04 -12.08
CA ALA A 3 11.06 24.21 -12.56
C ALA A 3 10.31 22.88 -12.77
N LEU A 4 10.97 21.85 -13.32
CA LEU A 4 10.35 20.52 -13.46
C LEU A 4 10.05 19.88 -12.11
N ARG A 5 10.96 20.06 -11.14
CA ARG A 5 10.79 19.57 -9.78
C ARG A 5 9.58 20.22 -9.10
N VAL A 6 9.38 21.52 -9.30
CA VAL A 6 8.19 22.23 -8.81
C VAL A 6 6.91 21.63 -9.39
N LEU A 7 6.89 21.37 -10.70
CA LEU A 7 5.74 20.75 -11.36
C LEU A 7 5.45 19.33 -10.85
N ASP A 8 6.48 18.51 -10.66
CA ASP A 8 6.35 17.17 -10.06
C ASP A 8 5.83 17.23 -8.61
N ILE A 9 6.28 18.23 -7.83
CA ILE A 9 5.78 18.47 -6.46
C ILE A 9 4.29 18.85 -6.50
N ILE A 10 3.87 19.71 -7.43
CA ILE A 10 2.46 20.10 -7.59
C ILE A 10 1.58 18.87 -7.87
N LEU A 11 1.99 17.99 -8.79
CA LEU A 11 1.28 16.73 -9.06
C LEU A 11 1.16 15.88 -7.80
N ARG A 12 2.27 15.73 -7.07
CA ARG A 12 2.30 14.94 -5.83
C ARG A 12 1.40 15.51 -4.75
N GLN A 13 1.41 16.82 -4.56
CA GLN A 13 0.53 17.51 -3.60
C GLN A 13 -0.94 17.38 -4.00
N HIS A 14 -1.25 17.51 -5.29
CA HIS A 14 -2.61 17.32 -5.79
C HIS A 14 -3.12 15.90 -5.52
N ALA A 15 -2.34 14.87 -5.85
CA ALA A 15 -2.69 13.48 -5.57
C ALA A 15 -2.85 13.19 -4.07
N THR A 16 -1.99 13.79 -3.22
CA THR A 16 -2.11 13.66 -1.75
C THR A 16 -3.44 14.20 -1.26
N LYS A 17 -3.88 15.37 -1.75
CA LYS A 17 -5.17 15.99 -1.39
C LYS A 17 -6.37 15.13 -1.79
N GLN A 18 -6.23 14.29 -2.81
CA GLN A 18 -7.25 13.33 -3.23
C GLN A 18 -7.20 12.01 -2.45
N GLY A 19 -6.34 11.88 -1.45
CA GLY A 19 -6.20 10.64 -0.67
C GLY A 19 -5.52 9.50 -1.43
N CYS A 20 -4.71 9.81 -2.45
CA CYS A 20 -3.94 8.78 -3.15
C CYS A 20 -2.85 8.21 -2.25
N LEU A 21 -2.66 6.89 -2.30
CA LEU A 21 -1.44 6.27 -1.84
C LEU A 21 -0.30 6.67 -2.79
N LEU A 22 0.75 7.25 -2.20
CA LEU A 22 1.94 7.71 -2.92
C LEU A 22 3.07 6.71 -2.77
N VAL A 23 3.52 6.14 -3.88
CA VAL A 23 4.72 5.30 -3.91
C VAL A 23 5.67 5.85 -4.96
N ARG A 24 6.73 6.53 -4.51
CA ARG A 24 7.68 7.24 -5.39
C ARG A 24 6.96 8.27 -6.27
N GLN A 25 6.98 8.09 -7.59
CA GLN A 25 6.30 8.93 -8.60
C GLN A 25 5.00 8.28 -9.10
N SER A 26 4.52 7.25 -8.41
CA SER A 26 3.26 6.57 -8.72
C SER A 26 2.17 6.93 -7.71
N PHE A 27 0.96 7.11 -8.24
CA PHE A 27 -0.23 7.57 -7.55
C PHE A 27 -1.30 6.50 -7.63
N PHE A 28 -1.80 6.05 -6.48
CA PHE A 28 -2.78 4.97 -6.39
C PHE A 28 -4.03 5.48 -5.67
N HIS A 29 -5.10 5.73 -6.43
CA HIS A 29 -6.36 6.22 -5.88
C HIS A 29 -7.08 5.15 -5.07
N ASN A 30 -7.59 5.55 -3.91
CA ASN A 30 -8.39 4.69 -3.03
C ASN A 30 -9.84 4.55 -3.53
N ASP A 31 -9.99 4.04 -4.76
CA ASP A 31 -11.28 3.76 -5.38
C ASP A 31 -11.42 2.24 -5.53
N VAL A 32 -12.57 1.69 -5.13
CA VAL A 32 -12.84 0.25 -5.12
C VAL A 32 -12.56 -0.39 -6.48
N LYS A 33 -12.82 0.32 -7.59
CA LYS A 33 -12.55 -0.19 -8.96
C LYS A 33 -11.06 -0.39 -9.27
N ASN A 34 -10.16 0.25 -8.52
CA ASN A 34 -8.72 0.12 -8.69
C ASN A 34 -8.15 -1.08 -7.90
N PHE A 35 -8.95 -1.67 -7.03
CA PHE A 35 -8.56 -2.84 -6.25
C PHE A 35 -9.08 -4.12 -6.88
N ALA A 36 -8.28 -5.17 -6.83
CA ALA A 36 -8.72 -6.53 -7.15
C ALA A 36 -8.05 -7.51 -6.20
N ASP A 37 -8.82 -8.43 -5.65
CA ASP A 37 -8.28 -9.52 -4.82
C ASP A 37 -7.37 -10.41 -5.66
N VAL A 38 -6.19 -10.72 -5.11
CA VAL A 38 -5.22 -11.67 -5.70
C VAL A 38 -4.99 -12.89 -4.81
N GLY A 39 -5.73 -13.01 -3.71
CA GLY A 39 -5.65 -14.07 -2.72
C GLY A 39 -4.65 -13.76 -1.60
N GLY A 40 -4.70 -14.57 -0.55
CA GLY A 40 -3.73 -14.50 0.55
C GLY A 40 -3.82 -13.24 1.42
N GLY A 41 -4.96 -12.55 1.41
CA GLY A 41 -5.17 -11.28 2.12
C GLY A 41 -4.45 -10.09 1.46
N VAL A 42 -4.19 -10.17 0.15
CA VAL A 42 -3.50 -9.15 -0.63
C VAL A 42 -4.41 -8.66 -1.75
N LEU A 43 -4.43 -7.34 -1.95
CA LEU A 43 -5.13 -6.69 -3.06
C LEU A 43 -4.11 -6.15 -4.06
N ARG A 44 -4.36 -6.38 -5.34
CA ARG A 44 -3.77 -5.60 -6.43
C ARG A 44 -4.38 -4.21 -6.42
N CYS A 45 -3.56 -3.18 -6.49
CA CYS A 45 -3.97 -1.77 -6.59
C CYS A 45 -3.41 -1.16 -7.89
N ARG A 46 -4.30 -0.64 -8.74
CA ARG A 46 -3.94 0.06 -9.98
C ARG A 46 -3.78 1.56 -9.72
N GLY A 47 -2.81 2.15 -10.38
CA GLY A 47 -2.52 3.57 -10.35
C GLY A 47 -1.75 4.01 -11.59
N PHE A 48 -1.11 5.17 -11.51
CA PHE A 48 -0.33 5.74 -12.60
C PHE A 48 1.00 6.28 -12.10
N HIS A 49 2.06 6.04 -12.84
CA HIS A 49 3.29 6.80 -12.74
C HIS A 49 3.10 8.11 -13.50
N SER A 50 3.51 9.25 -12.93
CA SER A 50 3.52 10.51 -13.68
C SER A 50 4.73 11.37 -13.35
N SER A 51 5.37 11.92 -14.38
CA SER A 51 6.54 12.81 -14.25
C SER A 51 6.64 13.80 -15.40
N PHE A 52 6.95 15.06 -15.12
CA PHE A 52 7.24 16.04 -16.15
C PHE A 52 8.63 15.83 -16.76
N ARG A 53 8.73 16.00 -18.08
CA ARG A 53 9.97 15.85 -18.86
C ARG A 53 10.10 16.97 -19.88
N THR A 54 11.32 17.47 -20.06
CA THR A 54 11.67 18.30 -21.23
C THR A 54 11.87 17.38 -22.44
N SER A 55 11.28 17.75 -23.56
CA SER A 55 11.44 17.11 -24.86
C SER A 55 11.83 18.16 -25.91
N GLN A 56 12.24 17.72 -27.11
CA GLN A 56 12.50 18.65 -28.22
C GLN A 56 11.25 19.47 -28.60
N GLY A 57 10.04 18.92 -28.37
CA GLY A 57 8.76 19.61 -28.57
C GLY A 57 8.31 20.46 -27.38
N GLY A 58 9.16 20.66 -26.37
CA GLY A 58 8.82 21.41 -25.16
C GLY A 58 8.51 20.53 -23.95
N LEU A 59 7.69 21.03 -23.03
CA LEU A 59 7.31 20.33 -21.80
C LEU A 59 6.32 19.22 -22.11
N SER A 60 6.59 18.03 -21.58
CA SER A 60 5.72 16.86 -21.69
C SER A 60 5.45 16.27 -20.31
N LEU A 61 4.30 15.62 -20.15
CA LEU A 61 3.97 14.82 -18.97
C LEU A 61 4.00 13.35 -19.37
N ASN A 62 4.97 12.60 -18.85
CA ASN A 62 5.02 11.16 -19.04
C ASN A 62 4.03 10.50 -18.08
N ILE A 63 3.14 9.64 -18.59
CA ILE A 63 2.16 8.88 -17.81
C ILE A 63 2.23 7.42 -18.23
N ASP A 64 2.35 6.53 -17.24
CA ASP A 64 2.32 5.08 -17.45
C ASP A 64 1.46 4.38 -16.40
N VAL A 65 0.79 3.29 -16.77
CA VAL A 65 0.01 2.48 -15.83
C VAL A 65 0.95 1.83 -14.83
N SER A 66 0.62 1.94 -13.55
CA SER A 66 1.36 1.30 -12.46
C SER A 66 0.43 0.33 -11.73
N THR A 67 0.98 -0.81 -11.31
CA THR A 67 0.27 -1.75 -10.44
C THR A 67 1.16 -2.07 -9.25
N THR A 68 0.58 -2.03 -8.06
CA THR A 68 1.23 -2.46 -6.81
C THR A 68 0.35 -3.45 -6.07
N MET A 69 0.90 -4.11 -5.06
CA MET A 69 0.14 -4.91 -4.10
C MET A 69 0.04 -4.17 -2.78
N ILE A 70 -1.10 -4.29 -2.11
CA ILE A 70 -1.33 -3.82 -0.75
C ILE A 70 -1.90 -4.97 0.08
N ILE A 71 -1.66 -4.96 1.38
CA ILE A 71 -2.37 -5.85 2.29
C ILE A 71 -3.81 -5.37 2.39
N GLN A 72 -4.75 -6.30 2.29
CA GLN A 72 -6.16 -6.01 2.47
C GLN A 72 -6.39 -5.42 3.87
N PRO A 73 -6.94 -4.20 3.99
CA PRO A 73 -7.30 -3.64 5.29
C PRO A 73 -8.33 -4.51 5.99
N GLY A 74 -8.08 -4.84 7.25
CA GLY A 74 -8.95 -5.69 8.05
C GLY A 74 -8.28 -6.18 9.34
N PRO A 75 -8.97 -7.03 10.11
CA PRO A 75 -8.39 -7.67 11.28
C PRO A 75 -7.12 -8.44 10.94
N VAL A 76 -6.09 -8.33 11.78
CA VAL A 76 -4.81 -9.02 11.59
C VAL A 76 -4.98 -10.53 11.51
N VAL A 77 -5.93 -11.08 12.28
CA VAL A 77 -6.22 -12.51 12.29
C VAL A 77 -6.78 -13.00 10.95
N ASP A 78 -7.68 -12.24 10.33
CA ASP A 78 -8.27 -12.59 9.03
C ASP A 78 -7.20 -12.58 7.93
N PHE A 79 -6.31 -11.59 7.97
CA PHE A 79 -5.14 -11.56 7.09
C PHE A 79 -4.26 -12.80 7.27
N LEU A 80 -3.98 -13.23 8.49
CA LEU A 80 -3.18 -14.43 8.74
C LEU A 80 -3.86 -15.71 8.25
N ILE A 81 -5.17 -15.84 8.49
CA ILE A 81 -5.98 -16.97 7.99
C ILE A 81 -5.89 -17.05 6.47
N ALA A 82 -6.15 -15.94 5.78
CA ALA A 82 -6.08 -15.88 4.33
C ALA A 82 -4.64 -16.11 3.81
N ASN A 83 -3.63 -15.46 4.41
CA ASN A 83 -2.24 -15.53 3.98
C ASN A 83 -1.63 -16.93 4.15
N GLN A 84 -2.07 -17.67 5.16
CA GLN A 84 -1.62 -19.04 5.39
C GLN A 84 -2.54 -20.10 4.79
N ASN A 85 -3.68 -19.70 4.21
CA ASN A 85 -4.70 -20.59 3.65
C ASN A 85 -5.17 -21.64 4.67
N VAL A 86 -5.47 -21.19 5.90
CA VAL A 86 -5.99 -22.02 6.99
C VAL A 86 -7.46 -21.71 7.23
N LYS A 87 -8.18 -22.56 7.97
CA LYS A 87 -9.63 -22.40 8.20
C LYS A 87 -9.97 -21.49 9.35
N ASP A 88 -9.10 -21.42 10.36
CA ASP A 88 -9.38 -20.78 11.64
C ASP A 88 -8.08 -20.31 12.33
N PRO A 89 -8.18 -19.43 13.34
CA PRO A 89 -7.01 -18.91 14.06
C PRO A 89 -6.15 -19.96 14.76
N TYR A 90 -6.74 -21.08 15.19
CA TYR A 90 -6.02 -22.14 15.92
C TYR A 90 -5.10 -22.94 15.00
N SER A 91 -5.39 -22.92 13.69
CA SER A 91 -4.58 -23.54 12.65
C SER A 91 -3.42 -22.66 12.16
N VAL A 92 -3.25 -21.44 12.69
CA VAL A 92 -2.20 -20.50 12.26
C VAL A 92 -0.82 -20.95 12.74
N ASP A 93 0.15 -21.04 11.83
CA ASP A 93 1.56 -21.15 12.18
C ASP A 93 2.06 -19.78 12.68
N TRP A 94 2.21 -19.65 14.00
CA TRP A 94 2.65 -18.42 14.66
C TRP A 94 4.12 -18.09 14.39
N ALA A 95 4.97 -19.07 14.07
CA ALA A 95 6.35 -18.82 13.68
C ALA A 95 6.41 -18.22 12.26
N LYS A 96 5.51 -18.62 11.36
CA LYS A 96 5.30 -17.97 10.07
C LYS A 96 4.66 -16.59 10.24
N ALA A 97 3.63 -16.47 11.09
CA ALA A 97 2.94 -15.20 11.36
C ALA A 97 3.91 -14.12 11.87
N LYS A 98 4.81 -14.46 12.81
CA LYS A 98 5.83 -13.54 13.33
C LYS A 98 6.70 -12.94 12.23
N ARG A 99 7.04 -13.73 11.21
CA ARG A 99 7.84 -13.29 10.05
C ARG A 99 7.01 -12.41 9.11
N THR A 100 5.81 -12.86 8.76
CA THR A 100 4.91 -12.13 7.85
C THR A 100 4.49 -10.76 8.40
N LEU A 101 4.21 -10.68 9.70
CA LEU A 101 3.73 -9.44 10.32
C LEU A 101 4.84 -8.41 10.58
N LYS A 102 6.12 -8.83 10.58
CA LYS A 102 7.22 -7.95 10.92
C LYS A 102 7.27 -6.73 9.97
N ASN A 103 7.37 -5.55 10.57
CA ASN A 103 7.36 -4.24 9.91
C ASN A 103 6.02 -3.77 9.34
N LEU A 104 4.94 -4.54 9.45
CA LEU A 104 3.62 -4.06 9.10
C LEU A 104 3.13 -3.02 10.12
N ARG A 105 2.28 -2.10 9.65
CA ARG A 105 1.58 -1.16 10.51
C ARG A 105 0.18 -1.68 10.78
N VAL A 106 -0.24 -1.59 12.04
CA VAL A 106 -1.58 -1.96 12.50
C VAL A 106 -2.20 -0.80 13.24
N LYS A 107 -3.52 -0.77 13.25
CA LYS A 107 -4.32 0.23 13.95
C LYS A 107 -5.06 -0.45 15.11
N THR A 108 -4.94 0.09 16.32
CA THR A 108 -5.66 -0.45 17.49
C THR A 108 -7.06 0.12 17.60
N SER A 109 -8.01 -0.70 18.07
CA SER A 109 -9.36 -0.27 18.44
C SER A 109 -9.48 -0.20 19.97
N PRO A 110 -10.17 0.81 20.55
CA PRO A 110 -10.91 1.89 19.88
C PRO A 110 -10.07 3.13 19.57
N THR A 111 -8.82 3.21 20.05
CA THR A 111 -8.01 4.44 20.03
C THR A 111 -7.56 4.89 18.64
N ASN A 112 -7.70 4.04 17.62
CA ASN A 112 -7.28 4.30 16.25
C ASN A 112 -5.77 4.64 16.13
N THR A 113 -4.98 4.25 17.12
CA THR A 113 -3.53 4.51 17.17
C THR A 113 -2.80 3.52 16.28
N GLU A 114 -1.84 4.01 15.51
CA GLU A 114 -1.05 3.17 14.62
C GLU A 114 0.28 2.75 15.26
N TYR A 115 0.60 1.46 15.14
CA TYR A 115 1.86 0.89 15.63
C TYR A 115 2.52 0.07 14.53
N LYS A 116 3.86 0.03 14.54
CA LYS A 116 4.65 -0.88 13.72
C LYS A 116 4.89 -2.17 14.50
N ILE A 117 4.57 -3.31 13.91
CA ILE A 117 4.86 -4.62 14.52
C ILE A 117 6.37 -4.88 14.44
N THR A 118 7.01 -5.02 15.59
CA THR A 118 8.44 -5.35 15.71
C THR A 118 8.67 -6.84 16.00
N GLY A 119 7.67 -7.52 16.57
CA GLY A 119 7.69 -8.95 16.87
C GLY A 119 6.40 -9.39 17.55
N LEU A 120 6.33 -10.67 17.91
CA LEU A 120 5.27 -11.26 18.73
C LEU A 120 5.88 -11.74 20.05
N SER A 121 5.11 -11.66 21.14
CA SER A 121 5.49 -12.19 22.45
C SER A 121 5.64 -13.71 22.40
N GLU A 122 6.49 -14.25 23.27
CA GLU A 122 6.73 -15.70 23.39
C GLU A 122 5.65 -16.40 24.24
N LYS A 123 4.90 -15.63 25.03
CA LYS A 123 3.80 -16.14 25.84
C LYS A 123 2.52 -16.25 24.99
N PRO A 124 1.78 -17.36 25.11
CA PRO A 124 0.42 -17.47 24.58
C PRO A 124 -0.53 -16.46 25.24
#